data_AF-A0A832NK99-F1
#
_entry.id   AF-A0A832NK99-F1
#
_cell.length_a   1.000
_cell.length_b   1.000
_cell.length_c   1.000
_cell.angle_alpha   90.00
_cell.angle_beta   90.00
_cell.angle_gamma   90.00
#
_symmetry.space_group_name_H-M   'P 1'
#
loop_
_entity.id
_entity.type
_entity.pdbx_description
1 polymer ?
#
loop_
_entity_poly.entity_id
_entity_poly.type
_entity_poly.pdbx_seq_one_letter_code
_entity_poly.pdbx_strand_id
1 'polypeptide(L)'
;MARKQGYHRTSGIDVQSACRSGHIEQGEVDLGAQPRCADLAGDAPVALKYHLAFFDSGAAHPLSCAIKVQTKVRVACARCLEPVEIPIDTTSQVAFVFSENQAEHVDPSFEPVLVDESGCIDP
;
A
#
# COMPACT_ATOMS: atom_id res chain seq x y z
N MET A 1 7.30 -13.15 -26.23
CA MET A 1 7.43 -14.19 -25.19
C MET A 1 6.74 -13.68 -23.94
N ALA A 2 5.52 -14.16 -23.68
CA ALA A 2 4.70 -13.72 -22.55
C ALA A 2 5.21 -14.37 -21.26
N ARG A 3 5.71 -13.57 -20.31
CA ARG A 3 6.06 -14.05 -18.96
C ARG A 3 4.75 -14.12 -18.15
N LYS A 4 4.37 -15.34 -17.78
CA LYS A 4 3.20 -15.60 -16.94
C LYS A 4 3.43 -15.06 -15.54
N GLN A 5 2.38 -14.40 -15.04
CA GLN A 5 2.13 -13.89 -13.70
C GLN A 5 2.56 -14.86 -12.59
N GLY A 6 3.23 -14.30 -11.58
CA GLY A 6 3.33 -14.85 -10.24
C GLY A 6 2.88 -13.80 -9.24
N TYR A 7 1.60 -13.40 -9.31
CA TYR A 7 0.96 -12.66 -8.22
C TYR A 7 0.72 -13.68 -7.11
N HIS A 8 1.36 -13.49 -5.95
CA HIS A 8 1.05 -14.26 -4.76
C HIS A 8 -0.40 -13.94 -4.39
N ARG A 9 -1.36 -14.80 -4.76
CA ARG A 9 -2.75 -14.71 -4.32
C ARG A 9 -2.80 -15.02 -2.83
N THR A 10 -2.52 -14.01 -2.01
CA THR A 10 -3.04 -13.96 -0.64
C THR A 10 -4.56 -13.86 -0.78
N SER A 11 -5.30 -14.58 0.05
CA SER A 11 -6.76 -14.42 0.10
C SER A 11 -7.08 -12.96 0.45
N GLY A 12 -8.04 -12.34 -0.24
CA GLY A 12 -8.39 -10.94 0.01
C GLY A 12 -8.70 -10.67 1.49
N ILE A 13 -8.32 -9.50 1.97
CA ILE A 13 -8.54 -9.04 3.35
C ILE A 13 -9.92 -8.39 3.43
N ASP A 14 -10.85 -8.99 4.18
CA ASP A 14 -12.10 -8.35 4.56
C ASP A 14 -11.82 -7.19 5.54
N VAL A 15 -12.04 -5.95 5.11
CA VAL A 15 -11.63 -4.75 5.85
C VAL A 15 -12.40 -4.59 7.17
N GLN A 16 -13.66 -5.03 7.22
CA GLN A 16 -14.47 -4.93 8.44
C GLN A 16 -13.95 -5.87 9.52
N SER A 17 -13.75 -7.14 9.17
CA SER A 17 -13.19 -8.15 10.06
C SER A 17 -11.80 -7.75 10.51
N ALA A 18 -10.95 -7.30 9.59
CA ALA A 18 -9.58 -6.88 9.88
C ALA A 18 -9.53 -5.71 10.87
N CYS A 19 -10.32 -4.64 10.65
CA CYS A 19 -10.33 -3.49 11.56
C CYS A 19 -10.90 -3.86 12.94
N ARG A 20 -11.94 -4.68 13.00
CA ARG A 20 -12.56 -5.12 14.27
C ARG A 20 -11.63 -6.01 15.10
N SER A 21 -10.84 -6.85 14.46
CA SER A 21 -9.90 -7.73 15.15
C SER A 21 -8.56 -7.06 15.47
N GLY A 22 -8.31 -5.85 14.96
CA GLY A 22 -6.98 -5.24 15.01
C GLY A 22 -5.95 -6.03 14.20
N HIS A 23 -6.35 -6.56 13.05
CA HIS A 23 -5.49 -7.39 12.19
C HIS A 23 -4.21 -6.64 11.83
N ILE A 24 -3.12 -7.40 11.75
CA ILE A 24 -1.82 -6.91 11.30
C ILE A 24 -1.39 -7.79 10.14
N GLU A 25 -1.15 -7.16 9.00
CA GLU A 25 -0.56 -7.82 7.83
C GLU A 25 0.85 -7.26 7.60
N GLN A 26 1.82 -8.13 7.36
CA GLN A 26 3.18 -7.69 7.09
C GLN A 26 3.88 -8.68 6.17
N GLY A 27 4.75 -8.15 5.32
CA GLY A 27 5.44 -8.96 4.34
C GLY A 27 6.48 -8.18 3.56
N GLU A 28 7.02 -8.86 2.56
CA GLU A 28 7.96 -8.28 1.61
C GLU A 28 7.48 -8.60 0.20
N VAL A 29 7.47 -7.60 -0.67
CA VAL A 29 7.20 -7.76 -2.11
C VAL A 29 8.38 -7.22 -2.91
N ASP A 30 8.53 -7.68 -4.15
CA ASP A 30 9.47 -7.06 -5.08
C ASP A 30 8.91 -5.72 -5.58
N LEU A 31 9.65 -4.65 -5.34
CA LEU A 31 9.34 -3.30 -5.81
C LEU A 31 9.22 -3.27 -7.33
N GLY A 32 10.07 -4.02 -8.05
CA GLY A 32 10.07 -4.09 -9.51
C GLY A 32 8.86 -4.81 -10.09
N ALA A 33 8.19 -5.63 -9.27
CA ALA A 33 6.94 -6.30 -9.65
C ALA A 33 5.70 -5.41 -9.48
N GLN A 34 5.83 -4.25 -8.81
CA GLN A 34 4.72 -3.31 -8.62
C GLN A 34 4.61 -2.38 -9.84
N PRO A 35 3.47 -2.35 -10.56
CA PRO A 35 3.36 -1.62 -11.83
C PRO A 35 3.74 -0.14 -11.75
N ARG A 36 3.44 0.53 -10.64
CA ARG A 36 3.75 1.96 -10.42
C ARG A 36 5.19 2.22 -10.00
N CYS A 37 5.94 1.19 -9.61
CA CYS A 37 7.29 1.31 -9.07
C CYS A 37 8.34 0.55 -9.90
N ALA A 38 7.96 -0.05 -11.04
CA ALA A 38 8.85 -0.85 -11.87
C ALA A 38 10.13 -0.09 -12.25
N ASP A 39 10.01 1.19 -12.63
CA ASP A 39 11.14 2.03 -13.03
C ASP A 39 12.04 2.44 -11.85
N LEU A 40 11.62 2.21 -10.60
CA LEU A 40 12.34 2.58 -9.38
C LEU A 40 13.22 1.46 -8.82
N ALA A 41 13.01 0.21 -9.25
CA ALA A 41 13.75 -0.95 -8.73
C ALA A 41 15.13 -1.16 -9.38
N GLY A 42 15.35 -0.61 -10.58
CA GLY A 42 16.55 -0.90 -11.38
C GLY A 42 16.54 -2.32 -11.94
N ASP A 43 17.72 -2.90 -12.18
CA ASP A 43 17.86 -4.18 -12.91
C ASP A 43 17.73 -5.44 -12.03
N ALA A 44 17.75 -5.29 -10.71
CA ALA A 44 17.69 -6.40 -9.75
C ALA A 44 16.44 -6.28 -8.86
N PRO A 45 15.87 -7.41 -8.38
CA PRO A 45 14.75 -7.37 -7.44
C PRO A 45 15.10 -6.55 -6.19
N VAL A 46 14.17 -5.69 -5.77
CA VAL A 46 14.34 -4.84 -4.58
C VAL A 46 13.20 -5.11 -3.60
N ALA A 47 13.53 -5.55 -2.39
CA ALA A 47 12.53 -5.81 -1.37
C ALA A 47 11.88 -4.50 -0.89
N LEU A 48 10.55 -4.43 -0.99
CA LEU A 48 9.71 -3.48 -0.26
C LEU A 48 9.09 -4.22 0.90
N LYS A 49 9.49 -3.84 2.12
CA LYS A 49 8.89 -4.35 3.35
C LYS A 49 7.69 -3.48 3.69
N TYR A 50 6.59 -4.10 4.06
CA TYR A 50 5.40 -3.38 4.49
C TYR A 50 4.88 -3.91 5.83
N HIS A 51 4.17 -3.04 6.53
CA HIS A 51 3.41 -3.36 7.74
C HIS A 51 2.10 -2.57 7.69
N LEU A 52 0.98 -3.29 7.76
CA LEU A 52 -0.38 -2.79 7.73
C LEU A 52 -1.02 -3.09 9.09
N ALA A 53 -1.47 -2.06 9.80
CA ALA A 53 -2.18 -2.21 11.06
C ALA A 53 -3.60 -1.68 10.88
N PHE A 54 -4.58 -2.58 10.94
CA PHE A 54 -6.00 -2.25 10.75
C PHE A 54 -6.62 -1.87 12.09
N PHE A 55 -7.48 -0.84 12.09
CA PHE A 55 -8.14 -0.37 13.30
C PHE A 55 -9.48 0.30 13.02
N ASP A 56 -10.32 0.33 14.05
CA ASP A 56 -11.53 1.15 14.07
C ASP A 56 -11.27 2.47 14.81
N SER A 57 -11.41 3.61 14.12
CA SER A 57 -11.18 4.94 14.68
C SER A 57 -12.39 5.50 15.46
N GLY A 58 -13.57 4.89 15.32
CA GLY A 58 -14.81 5.31 15.99
C GLY A 58 -15.34 6.71 15.61
N ALA A 59 -14.70 7.41 14.67
CA ALA A 59 -15.09 8.73 14.18
C ALA A 59 -15.97 8.63 12.91
N ALA A 60 -16.07 9.70 12.12
CA ALA A 60 -16.87 9.73 10.88
C ALA A 60 -16.46 8.66 9.85
N HIS A 61 -15.21 8.17 9.91
CA HIS A 61 -14.67 7.10 9.06
C HIS A 61 -14.06 6.00 9.94
N PRO A 62 -14.84 4.98 10.30
CA PRO A 62 -14.43 4.05 11.33
C PRO A 62 -13.31 3.12 10.87
N LEU A 63 -13.37 2.57 9.65
CA LEU A 63 -12.44 1.52 9.22
C LEU A 63 -11.17 2.11 8.60
N SER A 64 -10.02 1.89 9.23
CA SER A 64 -8.75 2.50 8.82
C SER A 64 -7.58 1.53 8.87
N CYS A 65 -6.50 1.88 8.16
CA CYS A 65 -5.24 1.15 8.20
C CYS A 65 -4.05 2.12 8.26
N ALA A 66 -3.14 1.89 9.20
CA ALA A 66 -1.83 2.52 9.22
C ALA A 66 -0.86 1.69 8.38
N ILE A 67 -0.18 2.35 7.45
CA ILE A 67 0.74 1.73 6.50
C ILE A 67 2.15 2.20 6.84
N LYS A 68 3.08 1.27 6.94
CA LYS A 68 4.51 1.57 6.96
C LYS A 68 5.19 0.80 5.83
N VAL A 69 6.03 1.49 5.07
CA VAL A 69 6.85 0.86 4.02
C VAL A 69 8.32 1.24 4.16
N GLN A 70 9.18 0.26 3.92
CA GLN A 70 10.64 0.41 3.95
C GLN A 70 11.26 -0.23 2.72
N THR A 71 12.01 0.54 1.94
CA THR A 71 12.70 0.07 0.73
C THR A 71 13.84 1.01 0.33
N LYS A 72 14.43 0.78 -0.84
CA LYS A 72 15.31 1.73 -1.53
C LYS A 72 14.83 1.89 -2.96
N VAL A 73 14.87 3.11 -3.48
CA VAL A 73 14.55 3.39 -4.89
C VAL A 73 15.79 3.88 -5.61
N ARG A 74 15.91 3.56 -6.89
CA ARG A 74 16.93 4.09 -7.77
C ARG A 74 16.30 5.15 -8.67
N VAL A 75 16.85 6.36 -8.62
CA VAL A 75 16.40 7.49 -9.47
C VAL A 75 17.57 8.09 -10.22
N ALA A 76 17.31 8.76 -11.34
CA ALA A 76 18.34 9.51 -12.05
C ALA A 76 18.64 10.84 -11.31
N CYS A 77 19.91 11.13 -11.07
CA CYS A 77 20.33 12.41 -10.53
C CYS A 77 19.99 13.55 -11.51
N ALA A 78 19.27 14.57 -11.06
CA ALA A 78 18.90 15.72 -11.91
C ALA A 78 20.10 16.54 -12.42
N ARG A 79 21.29 16.36 -11.84
CA ARG A 79 22.52 17.10 -12.22
C ARG A 79 23.42 16.34 -13.18
N CYS A 80 23.71 15.07 -12.90
CA CYS A 80 24.65 14.26 -13.68
C CYS A 80 23.99 13.10 -14.44
N LEU A 81 22.69 12.86 -14.23
CA LEU A 81 21.93 11.72 -14.77
C LEU A 81 22.43 10.34 -14.34
N GLU A 82 23.40 10.28 -13.44
CA GLU A 82 23.86 9.01 -12.86
C GLU A 82 22.80 8.46 -11.88
N PRO A 83 22.69 7.13 -11.75
CA PRO A 83 21.77 6.52 -10.81
C PRO A 83 22.14 6.81 -9.36
N VAL A 84 21.15 7.18 -8.55
CA VAL A 84 21.29 7.40 -7.11
C VAL A 84 20.28 6.52 -6.38
N GLU A 85 20.74 5.84 -5.33
CA GLU A 85 19.89 5.07 -4.43
C GLU A 85 19.42 5.94 -3.27
N ILE A 86 18.11 6.01 -3.08
CA ILE A 86 17.45 6.78 -2.03
C ILE A 86 16.71 5.81 -1.11
N PRO A 87 17.04 5.77 0.20
CA PRO A 87 16.26 4.97 1.14
C PRO A 87 14.88 5.60 1.34
N ILE A 88 13.86 4.75 1.40
CA ILE A 88 12.48 5.11 1.70
C ILE A 88 12.09 4.44 3.01
N ASP A 89 11.70 5.25 4.00
CA ASP A 89 11.06 4.83 5.25
C ASP A 89 9.93 5.82 5.50
N THR A 90 8.69 5.38 5.27
CA THR A 90 7.53 6.26 5.28
C THR A 90 6.34 5.57 5.92
N THR A 91 5.48 6.39 6.50
CA THR A 91 4.22 5.99 7.09
C THR A 91 3.08 6.82 6.49
N SER A 92 1.96 6.18 6.21
CA SER A 92 0.72 6.83 5.81
C SER A 92 -0.47 6.18 6.51
N GLN A 93 -1.65 6.77 6.38
CA GLN A 93 -2.89 6.20 6.89
C GLN A 93 -3.97 6.29 5.83
N VAL A 94 -4.77 5.24 5.72
CA VAL A 94 -5.92 5.17 4.81
C VAL A 94 -7.21 4.98 5.58
N ALA A 95 -8.31 5.51 5.04
CA ALA A 95 -9.66 5.26 5.50
C ALA A 95 -10.42 4.49 4.42
N PHE A 96 -11.01 3.35 4.78
CA PHE A 96 -11.82 2.55 3.87
C PHE A 96 -13.23 3.14 3.76
N VAL A 97 -13.63 3.50 2.55
CA VAL A 97 -14.93 4.11 2.25
C VAL A 97 -15.68 3.27 1.22
N PHE A 98 -17.01 3.27 1.28
CA PHE A 98 -17.87 2.47 0.39
C PHE A 98 -18.66 3.34 -0.60
N SER A 99 -18.36 4.64 -0.66
CA SER A 99 -18.95 5.56 -1.64
C SER A 99 -18.08 6.80 -1.81
N GLU A 100 -18.20 7.45 -2.96
CA GLU A 100 -17.56 8.75 -3.23
C GLU A 100 -18.01 9.83 -2.23
N ASN A 101 -19.28 9.80 -1.82
CA ASN A 101 -19.79 10.73 -0.82
C ASN A 101 -19.04 10.57 0.51
N GLN A 102 -18.77 9.34 0.96
CA GLN A 102 -17.94 9.12 2.15
C GLN A 102 -16.51 9.63 1.94
N ALA A 103 -15.92 9.41 0.77
CA ALA A 103 -14.57 9.86 0.44
C ALA A 103 -14.39 11.39 0.61
N GLU A 104 -15.37 12.18 0.17
CA GLU A 104 -15.36 13.65 0.29
C GLU A 104 -15.32 14.17 1.74
N HIS A 105 -15.74 13.34 2.70
CA HIS A 105 -15.81 13.70 4.11
C HIS A 105 -14.65 13.12 4.93
N VAL A 106 -13.70 12.40 4.30
CA VAL A 106 -12.54 11.80 5.00
C VAL A 106 -11.66 12.89 5.62
N ASP A 107 -11.24 12.66 6.87
CA ASP A 107 -10.31 13.56 7.54
C ASP A 107 -9.04 13.68 6.71
N PRO A 108 -8.50 14.89 6.46
CA PRO A 108 -7.34 15.09 5.59
C PRO A 108 -6.07 14.33 6.01
N SER A 109 -6.01 13.84 7.24
CA SER A 109 -4.90 13.01 7.75
C SER A 109 -4.92 11.59 7.20
N PHE A 110 -6.01 11.18 6.52
CA PHE A 110 -6.20 9.88 5.92
C PHE A 110 -6.41 9.99 4.41
N GLU A 111 -5.87 9.04 3.67
CA GLU A 111 -6.18 8.87 2.25
C GLU A 111 -7.42 7.97 2.08
N PRO A 112 -8.47 8.39 1.35
CA PRO A 112 -9.63 7.55 1.12
C PRO A 112 -9.31 6.40 0.18
N VAL A 113 -9.68 5.18 0.57
CA VAL A 113 -9.62 3.98 -0.27
C VAL A 113 -11.04 3.48 -0.49
N LEU A 114 -11.52 3.59 -1.72
CA LEU A 114 -12.83 3.09 -2.10
C LEU A 114 -12.79 1.55 -2.14
N VAL A 115 -13.61 0.93 -1.29
CA VAL A 115 -13.82 -0.51 -1.22
C VAL A 115 -15.17 -0.83 -1.86
N ASP A 116 -15.18 -1.88 -2.68
CA ASP A 116 -16.41 -2.34 -3.33
C ASP A 116 -17.35 -3.07 -2.36
N GLU A 117 -18.47 -3.56 -2.88
CA GLU A 117 -19.49 -4.27 -2.10
C GLU A 117 -18.99 -5.56 -1.45
N SER A 118 -17.86 -6.13 -1.91
CA SER A 118 -17.27 -7.32 -1.29
C SER A 118 -16.62 -7.02 0.05
N GLY A 119 -16.27 -5.75 0.32
CA GLY A 119 -15.55 -5.36 1.52
C GLY A 119 -14.11 -5.90 1.56
N CYS A 120 -13.60 -6.47 0.47
CA CYS A 120 -12.29 -7.10 0.43
C CYS A 120 -11.28 -6.24 -0.31
N ILE A 121 -10.04 -6.22 0.17
CA ILE A 121 -8.89 -5.63 -0.52
C ILE A 121 -7.82 -6.69 -0.75
N ASP A 122 -7.09 -6.58 -1.85
CA ASP A 122 -5.88 -7.37 -2.05
C ASP A 122 -4.67 -6.61 -1.47
N PRO A 123 -3.91 -7.21 -0.53
CA PRO A 123 -2.73 -6.58 0.06
C PRO A 123 -1.51 -6.56 -0.87
#